data_AF-A0A6C1QKN4-F1
#
_entry.id   AF-A0A6C1QKN4-F1
#
_cell.length_a   1.000
_cell.length_b   1.000
_cell.length_c   1.000
_cell.angle_alpha   90.00
_cell.angle_beta   90.00
_cell.angle_gamma   90.00
#
_symmetry.space_group_name_H-M   'P 1'
#
loop_
_entity.id
_entity.type
_entity.pdbx_description
1 polymer ?
#
loop_
_entity_poly.entity_id
_entity_poly.type
_entity_poly.pdbx_seq_one_letter_code
_entity_poly.pdbx_strand_id
1 'polypeptide(L)'
;VFLMIVFETVFLTLTGALVGMLTGFATIGAVSNKGINLAPLGGDTLQDFGFDPVIYPQLEGSLIIYLTILVILTALLTGIYPALKAIRLQPAEAVKPN
;
A
#
# COMPACT_ATOMS: atom_id res chain seq x y z
N VAL A 1 -28.48 0.63 -5.82
CA VAL A 1 -27.65 0.50 -4.61
C VAL A 1 -26.35 -0.26 -4.90
N PHE A 2 -26.39 -1.45 -5.49
CA PHE A 2 -25.18 -2.20 -5.87
C PHE A 2 -24.13 -1.37 -6.64
N LEU A 3 -24.55 -0.70 -7.73
CA LEU A 3 -23.65 0.13 -8.54
C LEU A 3 -23.01 1.28 -7.74
N MET A 4 -23.75 1.87 -6.79
CA MET A 4 -23.27 2.96 -5.92
C MET A 4 -22.13 2.47 -5.02
N ILE A 5 -22.30 1.32 -4.37
CA ILE A 5 -21.29 0.72 -3.48
C ILE A 5 -20.03 0.35 -4.26
N VAL A 6 -20.20 -0.20 -5.48
CA VAL A 6 -19.06 -0.54 -6.35
C VAL A 6 -18.28 0.72 -6.75
N PHE A 7 -18.96 1.78 -7.20
CA PHE A 7 -18.30 3.03 -7.55
C PHE A 7 -17.60 3.66 -6.35
N GLU A 8 -18.26 3.72 -5.19
CA GLU A 8 -17.67 4.26 -3.95
C GLU A 8 -16.38 3.51 -3.57
N THR A 9 -16.40 2.19 -3.60
CA THR A 9 -15.24 1.34 -3.28
C THR A 9 -14.10 1.57 -4.26
N VAL A 10 -14.39 1.66 -5.56
CA VAL A 10 -13.38 1.89 -6.61
C VAL A 10 -12.75 3.27 -6.46
N PHE A 11 -13.54 4.33 -6.24
CA PHE A 11 -13.04 5.68 -6.03
C PHE A 11 -12.20 5.80 -4.77
N LEU A 12 -12.63 5.21 -3.65
CA LEU A 12 -11.84 5.18 -2.41
C LEU A 12 -10.51 4.43 -2.58
N THR A 13 -10.53 3.29 -3.29
CA THR A 13 -9.33 2.49 -3.52
C THR A 13 -8.33 3.23 -4.42
N LEU A 14 -8.80 3.88 -5.50
CA LEU A 14 -7.96 4.66 -6.40
C LEU A 14 -7.33 5.87 -5.70
N THR A 15 -8.14 6.64 -4.96
CA THR A 15 -7.67 7.81 -4.23
C THR A 15 -6.69 7.41 -3.12
N GLY A 16 -6.99 6.35 -2.37
CA GLY A 16 -6.08 5.79 -1.35
C GLY A 16 -4.75 5.33 -1.94
N ALA A 17 -4.77 4.60 -3.06
CA ALA A 17 -3.54 4.15 -3.74
C ALA A 17 -2.69 5.32 -4.23
N LEU A 18 -3.32 6.35 -4.82
CA LEU A 18 -2.64 7.53 -5.33
C LEU A 18 -2.00 8.36 -4.20
N VAL A 19 -2.76 8.63 -3.13
CA VAL A 19 -2.25 9.32 -1.95
C VAL A 19 -1.14 8.52 -1.27
N GLY A 20 -1.31 7.21 -1.12
CA GLY A 20 -0.30 6.32 -0.53
C GLY A 20 1.02 6.34 -1.31
N MET A 21 0.96 6.25 -2.65
CA MET A 21 2.16 6.34 -3.49
C MET A 21 2.86 7.70 -3.36
N LEU A 22 2.12 8.81 -3.43
CA LEU A 22 2.69 10.15 -3.28
C LEU A 22 3.38 10.32 -1.92
N THR A 23 2.73 9.87 -0.86
CA THR A 23 3.26 9.99 0.51
C THR A 23 4.49 9.11 0.70
N GLY A 24 4.51 7.91 0.13
CA GLY A 24 5.67 7.02 0.11
C GLY A 24 6.85 7.64 -0.62
N PHE A 25 6.63 8.18 -1.82
CA PHE A 25 7.65 8.92 -2.57
C PHE A 25 8.23 10.10 -1.79
N ALA A 26 7.36 10.93 -1.20
CA ALA A 26 7.79 12.07 -0.39
C ALA A 26 8.62 11.65 0.82
N THR A 27 8.19 10.59 1.51
CA THR A 27 8.89 10.06 2.68
C THR A 27 10.27 9.54 2.30
N ILE A 28 10.36 8.74 1.23
CA ILE A 28 11.65 8.19 0.82
C ILE A 28 12.56 9.30 0.31
N GLY A 29 12.06 10.27 -0.46
CA GLY A 29 12.85 11.42 -0.88
C GLY A 29 13.40 12.24 0.30
N ALA A 30 12.61 12.40 1.37
CA ALA A 30 13.06 13.10 2.57
C ALA A 30 14.13 12.32 3.35
N VAL A 31 14.02 10.99 3.42
CA VAL A 31 14.92 10.13 4.20
C VAL A 31 16.16 9.71 3.41
N SER A 32 16.06 9.61 2.08
CA SER A 32 17.15 9.16 1.19
C SER A 32 18.42 10.00 1.34
N ASN A 33 18.28 11.33 1.49
CA ASN A 33 19.42 12.23 1.64
C ASN A 33 20.13 12.12 2.99
N LYS A 34 19.41 11.77 4.06
CA LYS A 34 19.99 11.67 5.42
C LYS A 34 20.46 10.26 5.76
N GLY A 35 19.92 9.26 5.05
CA GLY A 35 20.05 7.87 5.47
C GLY A 35 19.31 7.59 6.78
N ILE A 36 19.05 6.31 7.03
CA ILE A 36 18.47 5.81 8.28
C ILE A 36 19.64 5.34 9.13
N ASN A 37 19.94 6.07 10.20
CA ASN A 37 20.98 5.71 11.15
C ASN A 37 20.46 4.66 12.15
N LEU A 38 20.96 3.44 12.05
CA LEU A 38 20.66 2.32 12.94
C LEU A 38 21.64 2.20 14.11
N ALA A 39 22.64 3.08 14.21
CA ALA A 39 23.60 3.07 15.31
C ALA A 39 22.93 2.99 16.71
N PRO A 40 21.85 3.75 16.99
CA PRO A 40 21.17 3.68 18.28
C PRO A 40 20.44 2.35 18.57
N LEU A 41 20.20 1.53 17.55
CA LEU A 41 19.44 0.28 17.65
C LEU A 41 20.32 -0.97 17.74
N GLY A 42 21.65 -0.80 17.78
CA GLY A 42 22.62 -1.90 17.82
C GLY A 42 23.73 -1.79 16.77
N GLY A 43 24.14 -0.57 16.40
CA GLY A 43 25.17 -0.34 15.37
C GLY A 43 26.48 -1.06 15.62
N ASP A 44 26.88 -1.19 16.89
CA ASP A 44 28.11 -1.88 17.28
C ASP A 44 28.09 -3.34 16.80
N THR A 45 26.95 -4.03 16.94
CA THR A 45 26.80 -5.39 16.44
C THR A 45 26.84 -5.44 14.91
N LEU A 46 26.20 -4.50 14.22
CA LEU A 46 26.26 -4.44 12.75
C LEU A 46 27.69 -4.24 12.26
N GLN A 47 28.44 -3.38 12.94
CA GLN A 47 29.82 -3.05 12.60
C GLN A 47 30.78 -4.24 12.86
N ASP A 48 30.55 -5.00 13.93
CA ASP A 48 31.24 -6.27 14.22
C ASP A 48 31.00 -7.33 13.13
N PHE A 49 29.82 -7.33 12.52
CA PHE A 49 29.49 -8.16 11.35
C PHE A 49 29.94 -7.55 10.01
N GLY A 50 30.60 -6.38 10.03
CA GLY A 50 31.14 -5.71 8.84
C GLY A 50 30.13 -4.87 8.04
N PHE A 51 28.97 -4.56 8.62
CA PHE A 51 27.93 -3.74 7.99
C PHE A 51 27.99 -2.27 8.46
N ASP A 52 27.67 -1.35 7.54
CA ASP A 52 27.52 0.08 7.87
C ASP A 52 26.21 0.31 8.64
N PRO A 53 26.24 0.97 9.81
CA PRO A 53 25.03 1.27 10.58
C PRO A 53 24.09 2.28 9.90
N VAL A 54 24.48 2.92 8.79
CA VAL A 54 23.60 3.86 8.07
C VAL A 54 23.07 3.24 6.76
N ILE A 55 21.74 3.11 6.66
CA ILE A 55 21.07 2.59 5.46
C ILE A 55 20.50 3.75 4.64
N TYR A 56 20.93 3.88 3.38
CA TYR A 56 20.37 4.87 2.46
C TYR A 56 19.29 4.24 1.61
N PRO A 57 18.00 4.61 1.79
CA PRO A 57 16.96 4.15 0.90
C PRO A 57 17.17 4.79 -0.48
N GLN A 58 17.38 3.96 -1.50
CA GLN A 58 17.56 4.39 -2.88
C GLN A 58 16.29 4.12 -3.68
N LEU A 59 15.85 5.13 -4.43
CA LEU A 59 14.73 5.00 -5.37
C LEU A 59 15.29 4.65 -6.75
N GLU A 60 15.47 3.36 -7.00
CA GLU A 60 15.73 2.90 -8.36
C GLU A 60 14.44 3.00 -9.19
N GLY A 61 14.51 3.54 -10.41
CA GLY A 61 13.34 3.69 -11.28
C GLY A 61 12.62 2.37 -11.56
N SER A 62 13.38 1.27 -11.61
CA SER A 62 12.88 -0.10 -11.72
C SER A 62 12.02 -0.49 -10.52
N LEU A 63 12.49 -0.25 -9.29
CA LEU A 63 11.80 -0.56 -8.03
C LEU A 63 10.45 0.16 -7.93
N ILE A 64 10.39 1.43 -8.34
CA ILE A 64 9.16 2.22 -8.39
C ILE A 64 8.10 1.54 -9.26
N ILE A 65 8.48 1.11 -10.47
CA ILE A 65 7.55 0.48 -11.41
C ILE A 65 7.03 -0.83 -10.81
N TYR A 66 7.92 -1.66 -10.24
CA TYR A 66 7.53 -2.90 -9.58
C TYR A 66 6.58 -2.66 -8.40
N LEU A 67 6.88 -1.68 -7.54
CA LEU A 67 6.04 -1.31 -6.40
C LEU A 67 4.67 -0.81 -6.84
N THR A 68 4.60 0.07 -7.84
CA THR A 68 3.34 0.58 -8.37
C THR A 68 2.47 -0.56 -8.91
N ILE A 69 3.04 -1.49 -9.69
CA ILE A 69 2.32 -2.67 -10.19
C ILE A 69 1.81 -3.52 -9.01
N LEU A 70 2.67 -3.80 -8.02
CA LEU A 70 2.31 -4.59 -6.85
C LEU A 70 1.16 -3.96 -6.05
N VAL A 71 1.20 -2.65 -5.85
CA VAL A 71 0.16 -1.90 -5.14
C VAL A 71 -1.16 -1.94 -5.92
N ILE A 72 -1.13 -1.71 -7.24
CA ILE A 72 -2.33 -1.81 -8.09
C ILE A 72 -2.93 -3.21 -8.02
N LEU A 73 -2.11 -4.27 -8.15
CA LEU A 73 -2.59 -5.64 -8.06
C LEU A 73 -3.20 -5.93 -6.69
N THR A 74 -2.54 -5.51 -5.62
CA THR A 74 -3.03 -5.71 -4.25
C THR A 74 -4.35 -4.97 -4.01
N ALA A 75 -4.46 -3.73 -4.50
CA ALA A 75 -5.67 -2.91 -4.44
C ALA A 75 -6.83 -3.54 -5.23
N LEU A 76 -6.57 -4.08 -6.43
CA LEU A 76 -7.57 -4.81 -7.21
C LEU A 76 -8.01 -6.08 -6.48
N LEU A 77 -7.09 -6.89 -5.97
CA LEU A 77 -7.40 -8.13 -5.24
C LEU A 77 -8.22 -7.85 -3.98
N THR A 78 -7.85 -6.83 -3.20
CA THR A 78 -8.60 -6.41 -2.01
C THR A 78 -9.97 -5.82 -2.35
N GLY A 79 -10.14 -5.15 -3.48
CA GLY A 79 -11.45 -4.65 -3.94
C GLY A 79 -12.37 -5.76 -4.49
N ILE A 80 -11.80 -6.81 -5.09
CA ILE A 80 -12.57 -7.92 -5.67
C ILE A 80 -13.29 -8.74 -4.58
N TYR A 81 -12.65 -9.02 -3.44
CA TYR A 81 -13.25 -9.79 -2.35
C TYR A 81 -14.58 -9.18 -1.80
N PRO A 82 -14.64 -7.90 -1.39
CA PRO A 82 -15.87 -7.26 -0.93
C PRO A 82 -16.89 -7.09 -2.06
N ALA A 83 -16.46 -6.86 -3.31
CA ALA A 83 -17.37 -6.78 -4.46
C ALA A 83 -18.09 -8.13 -4.70
N LEU A 84 -17.36 -9.26 -4.65
CA LEU A 84 -17.94 -10.60 -4.75
C LEU A 84 -18.88 -10.91 -3.58
N LYS A 85 -18.51 -10.47 -2.37
CA LYS A 85 -19.35 -10.61 -1.17
C LYS A 85 -20.65 -9.79 -1.29
N ALA A 86 -20.60 -8.59 -1.87
CA ALA A 86 -21.76 -7.73 -2.09
C ALA A 86 -22.76 -8.34 -3.07
N ILE A 87 -22.28 -8.97 -4.17
CA ILE A 87 -23.14 -9.65 -5.16
C ILE A 87 -23.93 -10.80 -4.52
N ARG A 88 -23.31 -11.55 -3.60
CA ARG A 88 -23.94 -12.71 -2.94
C ARG A 88 -25.04 -12.35 -1.93
N LEU A 89 -25.12 -11.10 -1.46
CA LEU A 89 -26.04 -10.69 -0.39
C LEU A 89 -27.41 -10.15 -0.89
N GLN A 90 -27.59 -9.88 -2.20
CA GLN A 90 -28.75 -9.07 -2.66
C GLN A 90 -29.65 -9.70 -3.75
N PRO A 91 -30.12 -10.95 -3.59
CA PRO A 91 -31.50 -11.21 -4.03
C PRO A 91 -32.42 -11.84 -2.97
N ALA A 92 -31.90 -12.53 -1.95
CA ALA A 92 -32.73 -13.39 -1.10
C ALA A 92 -33.21 -12.75 0.22
N GLU A 93 -32.51 -11.74 0.76
CA GLU A 93 -32.88 -11.15 2.06
C GLU A 93 -33.64 -9.81 1.96
N ALA A 94 -33.59 -9.12 0.82
CA ALA A 94 -34.26 -7.83 0.64
C ALA A 94 -35.78 -7.93 0.40
N VAL A 95 -36.32 -9.14 0.22
CA VAL A 95 -37.76 -9.41 0.01
C VAL A 95 -38.35 -10.20 1.18
N LYS A 96 -37.96 -9.87 2.42
CA LYS A 96 -38.74 -10.27 3.60
C LYS A 96 -39.53 -9.06 4.09
N PRO A 97 -40.86 -9.02 3.87
CA PRO A 97 -41.69 -7.99 4.46
C PRO A 97 -41.81 -8.28 5.96
N ASN A 98 -41.21 -7.42 6.78
CA ASN A 98 -41.57 -7.25 8.18
C ASN A 98 -41.93 -5.78 8.38
#